data_AF-A0A0G1JS29-F1
#
_entry.id   AF-A0A0G1JS29-F1
#
_cell.length_a   1.000
_cell.length_b   1.000
_cell.length_c   1.000
_cell.angle_alpha   90.00
_cell.angle_beta   90.00
_cell.angle_gamma   90.00
#
_symmetry.space_group_name_H-M   'P 1'
#
loop_
_entity.id
_entity.type
_entity.pdbx_description
1 polymer ?
#
loop_
_entity_poly.entity_id
_entity_poly.type
_entity_poly.pdbx_seq_one_letter_code
_entity_poly.pdbx_strand_id
1 'polypeptide(L)'
;MKTKVFYITLFSFSLLSLFYSIALVEGLFFYWRWFDIPMHFLGGFFAAAVSLWCFFNKLKTSREIFLASFFGALLIGAVWELFEYFTGLTFVVYGNYVFDTIKDFLMDGLGALAFYAVAATMRENVF
;
A
#
# COMPACT_ATOMS: atom_id res chain seq x y z
N MET A 1 5.47 0.98 20.12
CA MET A 1 5.42 0.67 18.67
C MET A 1 3.99 0.78 18.11
N LYS A 2 2.94 0.18 18.70
CA LYS A 2 1.53 0.29 18.22
C LYS A 2 1.04 1.71 17.93
N THR A 3 1.26 2.67 18.84
CA THR A 3 0.86 4.07 18.66
C THR A 3 1.63 4.75 17.52
N LYS A 4 2.93 4.45 17.38
CA LYS A 4 3.75 4.97 16.26
C LYS A 4 3.22 4.44 14.92
N VAL A 5 2.93 3.14 14.84
CA VAL A 5 2.32 2.52 13.66
C VAL A 5 0.97 3.17 13.35
N PHE A 6 0.12 3.42 14.36
CA PHE A 6 -1.15 4.13 14.16
C PHE A 6 -0.98 5.51 13.53
N TYR A 7 -0.05 6.33 14.03
CA TYR A 7 0.20 7.65 13.43
C TYR A 7 0.78 7.55 12.01
N ILE A 8 1.62 6.56 11.74
CA ILE A 8 2.11 6.28 10.38
C ILE A 8 0.95 5.89 9.47
N THR A 9 0.08 4.98 9.91
CA THR A 9 -1.10 4.57 9.15
C THR A 9 -1.98 5.77 8.83
N LEU A 10 -2.27 6.62 9.82
CA LEU A 10 -3.08 7.82 9.64
C LEU A 10 -2.41 8.79 8.66
N PHE A 11 -1.11 9.04 8.81
CA PHE A 11 -0.36 9.91 7.92
C PHE A 11 -0.33 9.39 6.48
N SER A 12 -0.01 8.10 6.27
CA SER A 12 -0.02 7.49 4.94
C SER A 12 -1.40 7.50 4.31
N PHE A 13 -2.45 7.28 5.11
CA PHE A 13 -3.84 7.37 4.64
C PHE A 13 -4.19 8.79 4.19
N SER A 14 -3.88 9.80 5.02
CA SER A 14 -4.13 11.20 4.68
C SER A 14 -3.38 11.62 3.41
N LEU A 15 -2.12 11.19 3.25
CA LEU A 15 -1.32 11.49 2.08
C LEU A 15 -1.88 10.81 0.81
N LEU A 16 -2.23 9.52 0.91
CA LEU A 16 -2.83 8.76 -0.18
C LEU A 16 -4.17 9.37 -0.60
N SER A 17 -5.04 9.63 0.37
CA SER A 17 -6.36 10.24 0.14
C SER A 17 -6.23 11.61 -0.51
N LEU A 18 -5.27 12.44 -0.09
CA LEU A 18 -5.06 13.77 -0.65
C LEU A 18 -4.62 13.67 -2.11
N PHE A 19 -3.58 12.89 -2.41
CA PHE A 19 -3.07 12.77 -3.78
C PHE A 19 -4.06 12.08 -4.71
N TYR A 20 -4.73 11.04 -4.26
CA TYR A 20 -5.77 10.37 -5.03
C TYR A 20 -6.93 11.33 -5.36
N SER A 21 -7.37 12.13 -4.38
CA SER A 21 -8.45 13.12 -4.59
C SER A 21 -8.04 14.19 -5.61
N ILE A 22 -6.82 14.72 -5.49
CA ILE A 22 -6.28 15.67 -6.48
C ILE A 22 -6.21 15.01 -7.86
N ALA A 23 -5.77 13.75 -7.93
CA ALA A 23 -5.66 13.01 -9.18
C ALA A 23 -7.00 12.78 -9.86
N LEU A 24 -8.07 12.55 -9.10
CA LEU A 24 -9.42 12.45 -9.64
C LEU A 24 -9.92 13.80 -10.17
N VAL A 25 -9.76 14.89 -9.39
CA VAL A 25 -10.28 16.22 -9.76
C VAL A 25 -9.56 16.78 -11.00
N GLU A 26 -8.24 16.64 -11.04
CA GLU A 26 -7.41 17.17 -12.12
C GLU A 26 -7.23 16.17 -13.29
N GLY A 27 -7.81 14.97 -13.18
CA GLY A 27 -7.68 13.91 -14.18
C GLY A 27 -6.25 13.38 -14.35
N LEU A 28 -5.42 13.42 -13.30
CA LEU A 28 -4.01 13.06 -13.39
C LEU A 28 -3.80 11.60 -13.79
N PHE A 29 -4.68 10.68 -13.41
CA PHE A 29 -4.62 9.29 -13.87
C PHE A 29 -4.72 9.18 -15.41
N PHE A 30 -5.46 10.11 -16.04
CA PHE A 30 -5.59 10.16 -17.48
C PHE A 30 -4.42 10.88 -18.16
N TYR A 31 -4.02 12.04 -17.64
CA TYR A 31 -2.96 12.88 -18.24
C TYR A 31 -1.55 12.38 -17.93
N TRP A 32 -1.30 11.95 -16.71
CA TRP A 32 -0.02 11.46 -16.20
C TRP A 32 -0.18 10.02 -15.75
N ARG A 33 -0.18 9.09 -16.72
CA ARG A 33 -0.43 7.66 -16.48
C ARG A 33 0.54 6.97 -15.52
N TRP A 34 1.72 7.55 -15.33
CA TRP A 34 2.67 7.06 -14.33
C TRP A 34 2.28 7.45 -12.90
N PHE A 35 1.31 8.34 -12.70
CA PHE A 35 0.85 8.80 -11.39
C PHE A 35 0.24 7.67 -10.55
N ASP A 36 -0.27 6.65 -11.21
CA ASP A 36 -0.78 5.43 -10.59
C ASP A 36 0.32 4.64 -9.84
N ILE A 37 1.55 4.61 -10.38
CA ILE A 37 2.72 3.94 -9.80
C ILE A 37 3.03 4.40 -8.36
N PRO A 38 3.22 5.70 -8.07
CA PRO A 38 3.43 6.16 -6.70
C PRO A 38 2.18 6.00 -5.82
N MET A 39 0.96 5.93 -6.39
CA MET A 39 -0.25 5.65 -5.61
C MET A 39 -0.25 4.22 -5.10
N HIS A 40 0.08 3.23 -5.93
CA HIS A 40 0.23 1.84 -5.49
C HIS A 40 1.38 1.66 -4.49
N PHE A 41 2.52 2.32 -4.71
CA PHE A 41 3.58 2.29 -3.69
C PHE A 41 3.11 2.82 -2.33
N LEU A 42 2.42 3.96 -2.31
CA LEU A 42 1.89 4.54 -1.07
C LEU A 42 0.74 3.70 -0.49
N GLY A 43 -0.07 3.09 -1.36
CA GLY A 43 -1.13 2.14 -1.05
C GLY A 43 -0.61 0.91 -0.35
N GLY A 44 0.41 0.24 -0.91
CA GLY A 44 1.11 -0.88 -0.29
C GLY A 44 1.75 -0.53 1.05
N PHE A 45 2.37 0.65 1.16
CA PHE A 45 2.90 1.14 2.44
C PHE A 45 1.80 1.29 3.49
N PHE A 46 0.69 1.95 3.14
CA PHE A 46 -0.48 2.11 4.00
C PHE A 46 -1.10 0.76 4.39
N ALA A 47 -1.30 -0.13 3.43
CA ALA A 47 -1.90 -1.45 3.62
C ALA A 47 -1.04 -2.33 4.55
N ALA A 48 0.28 -2.30 4.40
CA ALA A 48 1.23 -2.96 5.29
C ALA A 48 1.14 -2.41 6.73
N ALA A 49 0.96 -1.10 6.88
CA ALA A 49 0.78 -0.43 8.17
C ALA A 49 -0.54 -0.82 8.84
N VAL A 50 -1.65 -0.86 8.08
CA VAL A 50 -2.96 -1.32 8.55
C VAL A 50 -2.86 -2.78 9.03
N SER A 51 -2.28 -3.65 8.22
CA SER A 51 -2.12 -5.07 8.58
C SER A 51 -1.35 -5.23 9.89
N LEU A 52 -0.18 -4.56 10.02
CA LEU A 52 0.60 -4.62 11.24
C LEU A 52 -0.16 -4.03 12.44
N TRP A 53 -0.89 -2.94 12.28
CA TRP A 53 -1.67 -2.33 13.35
C TRP A 53 -2.77 -3.25 13.88
N CYS A 54 -3.50 -3.92 12.98
CA CYS A 54 -4.56 -4.87 13.31
C CYS A 54 -4.05 -6.09 14.09
N PHE A 55 -2.88 -6.61 13.70
CA PHE A 55 -2.31 -7.83 14.31
C PHE A 55 -1.21 -7.56 15.33
N PHE A 56 -0.94 -6.30 15.65
CA PHE A 56 0.22 -5.87 16.44
C PHE A 56 0.47 -6.71 17.72
N ASN A 57 -0.59 -6.97 18.50
CA ASN A 57 -0.47 -7.68 19.78
C ASN A 57 -0.18 -9.19 19.63
N LYS A 58 -0.33 -9.75 18.42
CA LYS A 58 -0.16 -11.18 18.13
C LYS A 58 1.21 -11.51 17.54
N LEU A 59 1.94 -10.52 17.03
CA LEU A 59 3.20 -10.71 16.31
C LEU A 59 4.37 -10.46 17.26
N LYS A 60 5.28 -11.44 17.40
CA LYS A 60 6.38 -11.43 18.37
C LYS A 60 7.76 -11.40 17.72
N THR A 61 7.87 -11.82 16.47
CA THR A 61 9.13 -11.95 15.73
C THR A 61 9.19 -11.02 14.53
N SER A 62 10.40 -10.69 14.07
CA SER A 62 10.58 -9.86 12.86
C SER A 62 10.02 -10.57 11.63
N ARG A 63 10.11 -11.92 11.60
CA ARG A 63 9.50 -12.74 10.55
C ARG A 63 7.98 -12.60 10.52
N GLU A 64 7.31 -12.68 11.67
CA GLU A 64 5.85 -12.50 11.74
C GLU A 64 5.42 -11.10 11.32
N ILE A 65 6.17 -10.06 11.71
CA ILE A 65 5.92 -8.67 11.29
C ILE A 65 6.08 -8.54 9.78
N PHE A 66 7.18 -9.05 9.21
CA PHE A 66 7.41 -9.07 7.77
C PHE A 66 6.27 -9.75 7.02
N LEU A 67 5.92 -10.97 7.43
CA LEU A 67 4.87 -11.75 6.77
C LEU A 67 3.51 -11.04 6.86
N ALA A 68 3.15 -10.52 8.04
CA ALA A 68 1.88 -9.81 8.22
C ALA A 68 1.82 -8.53 7.38
N SER A 69 2.89 -7.71 7.38
CA SER A 69 2.95 -6.49 6.59
C SER A 69 2.95 -6.77 5.09
N PHE A 70 3.82 -7.65 4.61
CA PHE A 70 3.98 -7.93 3.17
C PHE A 70 2.73 -8.62 2.59
N PHE A 71 2.33 -9.77 3.14
CA PHE A 71 1.17 -10.49 2.61
C PHE A 71 -0.15 -9.79 2.94
N GLY A 72 -0.22 -9.01 4.03
CA GLY A 72 -1.37 -8.16 4.30
C GLY A 72 -1.55 -7.05 3.26
N ALA A 73 -0.46 -6.42 2.83
CA ALA A 73 -0.49 -5.44 1.75
C ALA A 73 -0.93 -6.07 0.43
N LEU A 74 -0.33 -7.20 0.04
CA LEU A 74 -0.71 -7.89 -1.20
C LEU A 74 -2.16 -8.39 -1.19
N LEU A 75 -2.70 -8.78 -0.03
CA LEU A 75 -4.11 -9.15 0.08
C LEU A 75 -5.02 -7.94 -0.15
N ILE A 76 -4.67 -6.78 0.41
CA ILE A 76 -5.44 -5.54 0.21
C ILE A 76 -5.32 -5.07 -1.25
N GLY A 77 -4.12 -5.14 -1.84
CA GLY A 77 -3.90 -4.87 -3.28
C GLY A 77 -4.75 -5.80 -4.15
N ALA A 78 -4.78 -7.10 -3.86
CA ALA A 78 -5.66 -8.04 -4.56
C ALA A 78 -7.15 -7.67 -4.46
N VAL A 79 -7.60 -7.18 -3.31
CA VAL A 79 -8.98 -6.70 -3.13
C VAL A 79 -9.22 -5.43 -3.96
N TRP A 80 -8.23 -4.54 -4.07
CA TRP A 80 -8.30 -3.35 -4.91
C TRP A 80 -8.42 -3.70 -6.41
N GLU A 81 -7.59 -4.60 -6.91
CA GLU A 81 -7.66 -5.09 -8.30
C GLU A 81 -9.00 -5.76 -8.62
N LEU A 82 -9.56 -6.51 -7.65
CA LEU A 82 -10.91 -7.07 -7.82
C LEU A 82 -11.96 -5.95 -7.87
N PHE A 83 -11.83 -4.93 -7.02
CA PHE A 83 -12.71 -3.77 -7.05
C PHE A 83 -12.66 -3.06 -8.42
N GLU A 84 -11.48 -2.85 -8.98
CA GLU A 84 -11.34 -2.23 -10.31
C GLU A 84 -11.98 -3.06 -11.41
N TYR A 85 -11.76 -4.38 -11.37
CA TYR A 85 -12.38 -5.32 -12.28
C TYR A 85 -13.91 -5.24 -12.24
N PHE A 86 -14.51 -5.28 -11.04
CA PHE A 86 -15.97 -5.24 -10.89
C PHE A 86 -16.59 -3.88 -11.18
N THR A 87 -15.84 -2.78 -11.03
CA THR A 87 -16.32 -1.42 -11.30
C THR A 87 -16.06 -0.94 -12.73
N GLY A 88 -15.33 -1.73 -13.53
CA GLY A 88 -14.97 -1.37 -14.89
C GLY A 88 -13.86 -0.32 -14.97
N LEU A 89 -13.08 -0.15 -13.90
CA LEU A 89 -11.91 0.74 -13.86
C LEU A 89 -10.66 0.12 -14.51
N THR A 90 -10.80 -0.99 -15.22
CA THR A 90 -9.71 -1.74 -15.88
C THR A 90 -9.22 -1.12 -17.19
N PHE A 91 -9.60 0.13 -17.47
CA PHE A 91 -9.25 0.77 -18.73
C PHE A 91 -7.77 1.17 -18.74
N VAL A 92 -6.98 0.44 -19.51
CA VAL A 92 -5.56 0.73 -19.72
C VAL A 92 -5.35 1.24 -21.15
N VAL A 93 -4.72 2.41 -21.30
CA VAL A 93 -4.48 3.00 -22.63
C VAL A 93 -3.37 2.28 -23.41
N TYR A 94 -2.37 1.72 -22.71
CA TYR A 94 -1.26 0.99 -23.31
C TYR A 94 -1.02 -0.33 -22.59
N GLY A 95 -0.80 -1.40 -23.35
CA GLY A 95 -0.61 -2.73 -22.79
C GLY A 95 -1.95 -3.42 -22.54
N ASN A 96 -2.07 -4.09 -21.40
CA ASN A 96 -3.29 -4.78 -21.00
C ASN A 96 -3.41 -4.77 -19.48
N TYR A 97 -4.62 -4.98 -18.98
CA TYR A 97 -4.92 -5.00 -17.56
C TYR A 97 -4.05 -5.98 -16.75
N VAL A 98 -3.69 -7.14 -17.31
CA VAL A 98 -2.82 -8.11 -16.62
C VAL A 98 -1.43 -7.51 -16.34
N PHE A 99 -0.86 -6.77 -17.30
CA PHE A 99 0.42 -6.11 -17.10
C PHE A 99 0.32 -5.00 -16.04
N ASP A 100 -0.79 -4.26 -16.04
CA ASP A 100 -1.09 -3.22 -15.07
C ASP A 100 -1.14 -3.80 -13.65
N THR A 101 -2.00 -4.80 -13.44
CA THR A 101 -2.11 -5.56 -12.19
C THR A 101 -0.77 -6.09 -11.70
N ILE A 102 0.08 -6.66 -12.57
CA ILE A 102 1.41 -7.13 -12.16
C ILE A 102 2.28 -5.97 -11.66
N LYS A 103 2.28 -4.84 -12.38
CA LYS A 103 2.99 -3.62 -12.00
C LYS A 103 2.45 -3.09 -10.65
N ASP A 104 1.15 -3.14 -10.44
CA ASP A 104 0.50 -2.69 -9.20
C ASP A 104 0.86 -3.57 -8.00
N PHE A 105 0.81 -4.90 -8.14
CA PHE A 105 1.31 -5.82 -7.12
C PHE A 105 2.79 -5.62 -6.80
N LEU A 106 3.63 -5.33 -7.80
CA LEU A 106 5.05 -5.03 -7.58
C LEU A 106 5.21 -3.74 -6.76
N MET A 107 4.47 -2.67 -7.10
CA MET A 107 4.54 -1.40 -6.39
C MET A 107 3.97 -1.50 -4.97
N ASP A 108 2.86 -2.22 -4.78
CA ASP A 108 2.29 -2.52 -3.47
C ASP A 108 3.29 -3.28 -2.58
N GLY A 109 3.96 -4.28 -3.16
CA GLY A 109 5.01 -5.05 -2.49
C GLY A 109 6.20 -4.18 -2.09
N LEU A 110 6.67 -3.29 -2.97
CA LEU A 110 7.75 -2.36 -2.66
C LEU A 110 7.36 -1.37 -1.55
N GLY A 111 6.12 -0.87 -1.57
CA GLY A 111 5.56 -0.05 -0.49
C GLY A 111 5.55 -0.79 0.85
N ALA A 112 5.14 -2.06 0.84
CA ALA A 112 5.14 -2.91 2.02
C ALA A 112 6.55 -3.17 2.57
N LEU A 113 7.55 -3.37 1.71
CA LEU A 113 8.96 -3.50 2.10
C LEU A 113 9.48 -2.21 2.73
N ALA A 114 9.14 -1.05 2.17
CA ALA A 114 9.51 0.25 2.73
C ALA A 114 8.90 0.45 4.13
N PHE A 115 7.62 0.10 4.32
CA PHE A 115 7.00 0.11 5.64
C PHE A 115 7.68 -0.85 6.62
N TYR A 116 7.99 -2.08 6.19
CA TYR A 116 8.68 -3.06 7.03
C TYR A 116 10.04 -2.55 7.50
N ALA A 117 10.84 -1.92 6.62
CA ALA A 117 12.11 -1.31 7.00
C ALA A 117 11.93 -0.25 8.09
N VAL A 118 10.93 0.62 7.96
CA VAL A 118 10.57 1.61 9.00
C VAL A 118 10.18 0.90 10.30
N ALA A 119 9.30 -0.10 10.24
CA ALA A 119 8.84 -0.84 11.42
C ALA A 119 9.98 -1.59 12.14
N ALA A 120 10.97 -2.10 11.39
CA ALA A 120 12.14 -2.78 11.94
C ALA A 120 12.99 -1.83 12.82
N THR A 121 13.24 -0.60 12.36
CA THR A 121 13.98 0.41 13.15
C THR A 121 13.26 0.79 14.45
N MET A 122 11.92 0.76 14.47
CA MET A 122 11.14 1.06 15.67
C MET A 122 11.26 0.00 16.75
N ARG A 123 11.66 -1.22 16.38
CA ARG A 123 11.85 -2.34 17.29
C ARG A 123 13.22 -2.29 17.97
N GLU A 124 14.26 -1.88 17.24
CA GLU A 124 15.63 -1.76 17.76
C GLU A 124 15.72 -0.68 18.84
N ASN A 125 14.92 0.39 18.73
CA ASN A 125 14.85 1.48 19.71
C ASN A 125 14.08 1.15 21.01
N VAL A 126 13.84 -0.13 21.30
CA VAL A 126 13.10 -0.60 22.50
C VAL A 126 14.02 -1.36 23.48
N PHE A 127 15.32 -1.45 23.18
CA PHE A 127 16.33 -2.06 24.05
C PHE A 127 17.35 -1.04 24.55
#